data_AF-A0A929VQE6-F1
#
_entry.id   AF-A0A929VQE6-F1
#
_cell.length_a   1.000
_cell.length_b   1.000
_cell.length_c   1.000
_cell.angle_alpha   90.00
_cell.angle_beta   90.00
_cell.angle_gamma   90.00
#
_symmetry.space_group_name_H-M   'P 1'
#
loop_
_entity.id
_entity.type
_entity.pdbx_description
1 polymer ?
#
loop_
_entity_poly.entity_id
_entity_poly.type
_entity_poly.pdbx_seq_one_letter_code
_entity_poly.pdbx_strand_id
1 'polypeptide(L)'
;TPSGVQPIAPPVGETPSAAATSSAHITPDAIGPSTSLAELLQQYPDLKQRLTEISPLFAMLRTPFGKIMAAKADVQKMSDRSGVKLERLVSELKRIVGELAAKA
;
A
#
# COMPACT_ATOMS: atom_id res chain seq x y z
N THR A 1 -48.01 -28.43 24.70
CA THR A 1 -47.87 -27.31 23.74
C THR A 1 -47.86 -26.00 24.54
N PRO A 2 -47.15 -24.93 24.15
CA PRO A 2 -46.21 -24.77 23.03
C PRO A 2 -44.78 -24.35 23.52
N SER A 3 -43.72 -24.63 22.75
CA SER A 3 -42.97 -23.67 21.90
C SER A 3 -42.23 -22.57 22.70
N GLY A 4 -40.94 -22.32 22.49
CA GLY A 4 -40.06 -22.77 21.42
C GLY A 4 -38.60 -22.44 21.74
N VAL A 5 -37.74 -23.35 21.30
CA VAL A 5 -36.33 -23.09 21.06
C VAL A 5 -36.28 -22.21 19.80
N GLN A 6 -36.02 -20.91 19.96
CA GLN A 6 -35.57 -20.09 18.85
C GLN A 6 -34.03 -20.14 18.82
N PRO A 7 -33.40 -20.53 17.71
CA PRO A 7 -31.97 -20.36 17.52
C PRO A 7 -31.67 -18.87 17.43
N ILE A 8 -30.86 -18.36 18.33
CA ILE A 8 -30.21 -17.06 18.16
C ILE A 8 -29.24 -17.16 16.97
N ALA A 9 -29.65 -16.59 15.84
CA ALA A 9 -28.78 -16.40 14.69
C ALA A 9 -27.59 -15.49 15.03
N PRO A 10 -26.36 -15.78 14.56
CA PRO A 10 -25.35 -14.76 14.32
C PRO A 10 -25.35 -14.33 12.84
N PRO A 11 -24.69 -13.23 12.46
CA PRO A 11 -24.38 -12.02 13.20
C PRO A 11 -25.01 -10.76 12.55
N VAL A 12 -25.31 -9.77 13.38
CA VAL A 12 -25.63 -8.41 12.97
C VAL A 12 -24.54 -7.92 12.02
N GLY A 13 -24.94 -7.65 10.78
CA GLY A 13 -24.13 -6.89 9.85
C GLY A 13 -23.93 -5.50 10.40
N GLU A 14 -22.69 -5.18 10.75
CA GLU A 14 -22.20 -3.82 10.59
C GLU A 14 -20.69 -3.93 10.34
N THR A 15 -20.39 -4.07 9.05
CA THR A 15 -19.17 -3.53 8.51
C THR A 15 -19.44 -2.03 8.35
N PRO A 16 -18.97 -1.13 9.22
CA PRO A 16 -18.57 0.17 8.74
C PRO A 16 -17.24 -0.05 8.01
N SER A 17 -17.36 -0.59 6.79
CA SER A 17 -16.40 -0.35 5.72
C SER A 17 -16.54 1.13 5.33
N ALA A 18 -16.19 2.02 6.26
CA ALA A 18 -15.79 3.37 5.94
C ALA A 18 -14.38 3.21 5.33
N ALA A 19 -14.20 3.13 4.01
CA ALA A 19 -14.51 4.21 3.08
C ALA A 19 -14.13 5.59 3.65
N ALA A 20 -12.99 5.67 4.35
CA ALA A 20 -12.13 6.82 4.14
C ALA A 20 -11.40 6.58 2.82
N THR A 21 -12.13 6.84 1.73
CA THR A 21 -11.58 7.20 0.43
C THR A 21 -10.64 8.39 0.66
N SER A 22 -9.40 8.14 1.09
CA SER A 22 -8.31 9.04 0.77
C SER A 22 -7.95 8.79 -0.70
N SER A 23 -8.89 9.14 -1.58
CA SER A 23 -8.64 9.37 -3.00
C SER A 23 -7.84 10.68 -3.15
N ALA A 24 -6.85 10.89 -2.29
CA ALA A 24 -5.73 11.76 -2.61
C ALA A 24 -4.84 10.91 -3.51
N HIS A 25 -4.96 11.12 -4.81
CA HIS A 25 -4.02 10.54 -5.75
C HIS A 25 -2.64 11.01 -5.32
N ILE A 26 -1.78 10.09 -4.87
CA ILE A 26 -0.45 10.44 -4.42
C ILE A 26 0.29 10.92 -5.66
N THR A 27 0.47 12.23 -5.76
CA THR A 27 1.22 12.88 -6.82
C THR A 27 2.70 12.62 -6.58
N PRO A 28 3.52 12.56 -7.65
CA PRO A 28 4.94 12.32 -7.50
C PRO A 28 5.58 13.37 -6.58
N ASP A 29 5.12 14.62 -6.59
CA ASP A 29 5.69 15.66 -5.73
C ASP A 29 5.45 15.46 -4.23
N ALA A 30 4.34 14.83 -3.86
CA ALA A 30 3.98 14.52 -2.48
C ALA A 30 4.73 13.30 -1.90
N ILE A 31 5.51 12.60 -2.73
CA ILE A 31 6.28 11.44 -2.30
C ILE A 31 7.55 11.91 -1.60
N GLY A 32 7.68 11.49 -0.34
CA GLY A 32 8.81 11.76 0.52
C GLY A 32 9.12 10.59 1.45
N PRO A 33 10.05 10.80 2.41
CA PRO A 33 10.54 9.72 3.27
C PRO A 33 9.50 9.18 4.25
N SER A 34 8.55 10.03 4.66
CA SER A 34 7.44 9.68 5.55
C SER A 34 6.18 9.25 4.80
N THR A 35 6.24 9.12 3.47
CA THR A 35 5.10 8.67 2.68
C THR A 35 4.86 7.18 2.91
N SER A 36 3.60 6.82 3.14
CA SER A 36 3.18 5.42 3.24
C SER A 36 3.39 4.71 1.92
N LEU A 37 4.36 3.79 1.88
CA LEU A 37 4.65 3.04 0.66
C LEU A 37 3.47 2.11 0.32
N ALA A 38 2.77 1.55 1.31
CA ALA A 38 1.55 0.78 1.07
C ALA A 38 0.47 1.54 0.30
N GLU A 39 0.16 2.78 0.67
CA GLU A 39 -0.85 3.60 -0.01
C GLU A 39 -0.45 3.83 -1.46
N LEU A 40 0.83 4.09 -1.70
CA LEU A 40 1.33 4.26 -3.06
C LEU A 40 1.22 2.98 -3.89
N LEU A 41 1.52 1.82 -3.30
CA LEU A 41 1.38 0.52 -3.95
C LEU A 41 -0.10 0.09 -4.13
N GLN A 42 -1.02 0.66 -3.35
CA GLN A 42 -2.45 0.49 -3.52
C GLN A 42 -2.95 1.30 -4.73
N GLN A 43 -2.57 2.57 -4.82
CA GLN A 43 -2.93 3.47 -5.92
C GLN A 43 -2.27 3.04 -7.25
N TYR A 44 -0.99 2.66 -7.20
CA TYR A 44 -0.19 2.28 -8.36
C TYR A 44 0.31 0.84 -8.22
N PRO A 45 -0.49 -0.18 -8.60
CA PRO A 45 -0.09 -1.57 -8.49
C PRO A 45 1.13 -1.92 -9.35
N ASP A 46 1.29 -1.28 -10.52
CA ASP A 46 2.42 -1.44 -11.42
C ASP A 46 3.76 -0.97 -10.82
N LEU A 47 3.70 -0.05 -9.85
CA LEU A 47 4.89 0.47 -9.20
C LEU A 47 5.68 -0.63 -8.49
N LYS A 48 5.00 -1.66 -7.97
CA LYS A 48 5.64 -2.85 -7.35
C LYS A 48 6.62 -3.53 -8.31
N GLN A 49 6.23 -3.63 -9.58
CA GLN A 49 7.01 -4.32 -10.59
C GLN A 49 8.24 -3.50 -10.95
N ARG A 50 8.06 -2.19 -11.19
CA ARG A 50 9.15 -1.22 -11.43
C ARG A 50 10.15 -1.13 -10.26
N LEU A 51 9.66 -1.14 -9.02
CA LEU A 51 10.52 -1.16 -7.83
C LEU A 51 11.33 -2.45 -7.74
N THR A 52 10.73 -3.59 -8.09
CA THR A 52 11.42 -4.89 -8.10
C THR A 52 12.54 -4.93 -9.13
N GLU A 53 12.42 -4.20 -10.25
CA GLU A 53 13.49 -4.05 -11.24
C GLU A 53 14.67 -3.22 -10.72
N ILE A 54 14.43 -2.26 -9.82
CA ILE A 54 15.49 -1.45 -9.18
C ILE A 54 16.24 -2.26 -8.13
N SER A 55 15.51 -2.99 -7.29
CA SER A 55 16.11 -3.90 -6.31
C SER A 55 15.21 -5.10 -6.04
N PRO A 56 15.77 -6.33 -6.03
CA PRO A 56 15.01 -7.54 -5.77
C PRO A 56 14.40 -7.57 -4.36
N LEU A 57 14.88 -6.76 -3.42
CA LEU A 57 14.30 -6.66 -2.08
C LEU A 57 12.88 -6.08 -2.10
N PHE A 58 12.57 -5.25 -3.11
CA PHE A 58 11.20 -4.78 -3.32
C PHE A 58 10.26 -5.86 -3.84
N ALA A 59 10.76 -7.01 -4.31
CA ALA A 59 9.91 -8.16 -4.64
C ALA A 59 9.08 -8.62 -3.44
N MET A 60 9.60 -8.42 -2.21
CA MET A 60 8.86 -8.73 -1.00
C MET A 60 7.53 -7.98 -0.93
N LEU A 61 7.43 -6.74 -1.42
CA LEU A 61 6.19 -5.95 -1.44
C LEU A 61 5.06 -6.59 -2.26
N ARG A 62 5.39 -7.54 -3.13
CA ARG A 62 4.44 -8.32 -3.94
C ARG A 62 3.86 -9.50 -3.15
N THR A 63 4.48 -9.89 -2.05
CA THR A 63 4.05 -10.99 -1.18
C THR A 63 3.00 -10.50 -0.18
N PRO A 64 2.11 -11.38 0.35
CA PRO A 64 1.17 -11.02 1.40
C PRO A 64 1.88 -10.46 2.65
N PHE A 65 3.08 -10.98 2.96
CA PHE A 65 3.89 -10.46 4.06
C PHE A 65 4.39 -9.04 3.81
N GLY A 66 4.86 -8.76 2.59
CA GLY A 66 5.32 -7.42 2.21
C GLY A 66 4.21 -6.38 2.19
N LYS A 67 2.96 -6.76 1.92
CA LYS A 67 1.80 -5.85 2.07
C LYS A 67 1.64 -5.40 3.52
N ILE A 68 1.70 -6.32 4.47
CA ILE A 68 1.57 -6.01 5.91
C ILE A 68 2.76 -5.15 6.37
N MET A 69 3.97 -5.46 5.89
CA MET A 69 5.17 -4.66 6.15
C MET A 69 5.04 -3.25 5.56
N ALA A 70 4.67 -3.10 4.29
CA ALA A 70 4.49 -1.82 3.62
C ALA A 70 3.42 -0.96 4.30
N ALA A 71 2.38 -1.59 4.86
CA ALA A 71 1.33 -0.89 5.60
C ALA A 71 1.85 -0.22 6.89
N LYS A 72 2.99 -0.68 7.39
CA LYS A 72 3.65 -0.18 8.62
C LYS A 72 4.98 0.51 8.34
N ALA A 73 5.44 0.48 7.09
CA ALA A 73 6.74 0.95 6.66
C ALA A 73 6.62 2.14 5.71
N ASP A 74 7.27 3.23 6.10
CA ASP A 74 7.47 4.41 5.27
C ASP A 74 8.59 4.18 4.25
N VAL A 75 8.70 5.06 3.24
CA VAL A 75 9.78 5.01 2.25
C VAL A 75 11.16 4.96 2.92
N GLN A 76 11.36 5.68 4.03
CA GLN A 76 12.59 5.65 4.81
C GLN A 76 12.95 4.26 5.35
N LYS A 77 11.98 3.56 5.95
CA LYS A 77 12.19 2.21 6.50
C LYS A 77 12.47 1.20 5.40
N MET A 78 11.84 1.35 4.23
CA MET A 78 12.11 0.48 3.09
C MET A 78 13.46 0.77 2.42
N SER A 79 13.90 2.02 2.44
CA SER A 79 15.24 2.40 2.01
C SER A 79 16.29 1.71 2.87
N ASP A 80 16.18 1.80 4.19
CA ASP A 80 17.07 1.13 5.15
C ASP A 80 17.06 -0.40 4.95
N ARG A 81 15.86 -0.98 4.89
CA ARG A 81 15.70 -2.43 4.70
C ARG A 81 16.18 -2.95 3.35
N SER A 82 16.04 -2.15 2.29
CA SER A 82 16.48 -2.52 0.94
C SER A 82 17.94 -2.19 0.67
N GLY A 83 18.62 -1.49 1.59
CA GLY A 83 19.97 -0.94 1.36
C GLY A 83 20.03 0.11 0.24
N VAL A 84 18.88 0.59 -0.24
CA VAL A 84 18.79 1.61 -1.28
C VAL A 84 18.74 2.96 -0.60
N LYS A 85 19.60 3.91 -0.99
CA LYS A 85 19.58 5.26 -0.42
C LYS A 85 18.19 5.90 -0.53
N LEU A 86 17.75 6.53 0.55
CA LEU A 86 16.42 7.13 0.66
C LEU A 86 16.13 8.12 -0.46
N GLU A 87 17.08 9.01 -0.75
CA GLU A 87 16.98 9.98 -1.84
C GLU A 87 16.79 9.29 -3.19
N ARG A 88 17.56 8.23 -3.46
CA ARG A 88 17.45 7.45 -4.69
C ARG A 88 16.10 6.75 -4.77
N LEU A 89 15.63 6.16 -3.67
CA LEU A 89 14.34 5.50 -3.62
C LEU A 89 13.22 6.50 -3.87
N VAL A 90 13.21 7.64 -3.19
CA VAL A 90 12.22 8.71 -3.39
C VAL A 90 12.28 9.20 -4.83
N SER A 91 13.45 9.53 -5.38
CA SER A 91 13.58 9.98 -6.77
C SER A 91 13.03 8.98 -7.78
N GLU A 92 13.36 7.69 -7.66
CA GLU A 92 12.80 6.66 -8.52
C GLU A 92 11.28 6.53 -8.35
N LEU A 93 10.79 6.65 -7.11
CA LEU A 93 9.37 6.61 -6.80
C LEU A 93 8.63 7.79 -7.44
N LYS A 94 9.14 9.03 -7.30
CA LYS A 94 8.63 10.22 -7.98
C LYS A 94 8.64 10.03 -9.50
N ARG A 95 9.72 9.46 -10.06
CA ARG A 95 9.86 9.20 -11.49
C ARG A 95 8.81 8.20 -12.00
N ILE A 96 8.74 7.02 -11.39
CA ILE A 96 7.82 5.95 -11.78
C ILE A 96 6.37 6.40 -11.64
N VAL A 97 6.03 7.07 -10.53
CA VAL A 97 4.68 7.61 -10.32
C VAL A 97 4.35 8.69 -11.34
N GLY A 98 5.30 9.57 -11.66
CA GLY A 98 5.13 10.55 -12.74
C GLY A 98 4.90 9.89 -14.10
N GLU A 99 5.64 8.84 -14.43
CA GLU A 99 5.44 8.06 -15.67
C GLU A 99 4.08 7.36 -15.70
N LEU A 100 3.64 6.76 -14.59
CA LEU A 100 2.34 6.09 -14.47
C LEU A 100 1.18 7.08 -14.52
N ALA A 101 1.28 8.20 -13.81
CA ALA A 101 0.27 9.25 -13.79
C ALA A 101 0.15 10.00 -15.12
N ALA A 102 1.24 10.11 -15.90
CA ALA A 102 1.20 10.69 -17.25
C ALA A 102 0.64 9.74 -18.31
N LYS A 103 0.56 8.44 -18.00
CA LYS A 103 0.03 7.40 -18.90
C LYS A 103 -1.44 7.06 -18.61
N ALA A 104 -1.97 7.51 -17.48
CA ALA A 104 -3.38 7.39 -17.08
C ALA A 104 -4.20 8.56 -17.64
#